data_AF-A0A8J2AAB0-F1
#
_entry.id   AF-A0A8J2AAB0-F1
#
_cell.length_a   1.000
_cell.length_b   1.000
_cell.length_c   1.000
_cell.angle_alpha   90.00
_cell.angle_beta   90.00
_cell.angle_gamma   90.00
#
_symmetry.space_group_name_H-M   'P 1'
#
loop_
_entity.id
_entity.type
_entity.pdbx_description
1 polymer ?
#
loop_
_entity_poly.entity_id
_entity_poly.type
_entity_poly.pdbx_seq_one_letter_code
_entity_poly.pdbx_strand_id
1 'polypeptide(L)'
;LEDKEADEAIRRLKTGRAAGRDQLKAERYELLSAQSKSLVREKVRKYWREGALEDGEADSLIVALPKPGKDRSSTAGRRPIALLNFFAKIFASAL
;
A
#
# COMPACT_ATOMS: atom_id res chain seq x y z
N LEU A 1 -18.49 -1.39 -6.66
CA LEU A 1 -17.37 -2.34 -6.52
C LEU A 1 -17.88 -3.61 -5.86
N GLU A 2 -17.99 -4.67 -6.66
CA GLU A 2 -18.29 -6.03 -6.22
C GLU A 2 -17.09 -6.65 -5.47
N ASP A 3 -17.33 -7.73 -4.72
CA ASP A 3 -16.28 -8.42 -3.96
C ASP A 3 -15.13 -8.94 -4.85
N LYS A 4 -15.46 -9.43 -6.05
CA LYS A 4 -14.46 -9.93 -7.00
C LYS A 4 -13.55 -8.81 -7.50
N GLU A 5 -14.12 -7.65 -7.83
CA GLU A 5 -13.37 -6.48 -8.29
C GLU A 5 -12.42 -5.97 -7.20
N ALA A 6 -12.87 -5.96 -5.94
CA ALA A 6 -12.03 -5.59 -4.80
C ALA A 6 -10.86 -6.58 -4.62
N ASP A 7 -11.14 -7.89 -4.68
CA ASP A 7 -10.11 -8.92 -4.62
C ASP A 7 -9.10 -8.80 -5.77
N GLU A 8 -9.57 -8.55 -6.99
CA GLU A 8 -8.71 -8.36 -8.15
C GLU A 8 -7.80 -7.14 -8.01
N ALA A 9 -8.33 -6.02 -7.53
CA ALA A 9 -7.53 -4.82 -7.27
C ALA A 9 -6.41 -5.11 -6.25
N ILE A 10 -6.72 -5.85 -5.19
CA ILE A 10 -5.73 -6.25 -4.18
C ILE A 10 -4.70 -7.23 -4.76
N ARG A 11 -5.12 -8.20 -5.58
CA ARG A 11 -4.23 -9.19 -6.22
C ARG A 11 -3.30 -8.58 -7.27
N ARG A 12 -3.69 -7.46 -7.88
CA ARG A 12 -2.83 -6.70 -8.81
C ARG A 12 -1.67 -6.00 -8.11
N LEU A 13 -1.71 -5.86 -6.78
CA LEU A 13 -0.58 -5.32 -6.03
C LEU A 13 0.66 -6.19 -6.20
N LYS A 14 1.79 -5.53 -6.50
CA LYS A 14 3.08 -6.22 -6.63
C LYS A 14 3.52 -6.80 -5.29
N THR A 15 3.85 -8.09 -5.29
CA THR A 15 4.43 -8.81 -4.13
C THR A 15 5.91 -8.47 -3.94
N GLY A 16 6.48 -8.79 -2.77
CA GLY A 16 7.88 -8.53 -2.44
C GLY A 16 8.21 -7.05 -2.21
N ARG A 17 7.18 -6.20 -2.12
CA ARG A 17 7.32 -4.76 -1.80
C ARG A 17 7.35 -4.56 -0.28
N ALA A 18 8.07 -3.53 0.14
CA ALA A 18 8.09 -3.14 1.55
C ALA A 18 6.70 -2.66 2.01
N ALA A 19 6.37 -2.95 3.27
CA ALA A 19 5.14 -2.48 3.90
C ALA A 19 5.22 -0.96 4.19
N GLY A 20 4.05 -0.33 4.38
CA GLY A 20 3.98 1.03 4.89
C GLY A 20 4.14 1.06 6.41
N ARG A 21 3.66 2.14 7.03
CA ARG A 21 3.63 2.26 8.50
C ARG A 21 2.72 1.20 9.14
N ASP A 22 1.67 0.81 8.43
CA ASP A 22 0.71 -0.22 8.81
C ASP A 22 1.27 -1.67 8.87
N GLN A 23 2.49 -1.90 8.38
CA GLN A 23 3.13 -3.22 8.33
C GLN A 23 2.39 -4.28 7.49
N LEU A 24 1.44 -3.86 6.64
CA LEU A 24 0.67 -4.76 5.79
C LEU A 24 1.31 -4.91 4.40
N LYS A 25 1.42 -6.16 3.94
CA LYS A 25 1.96 -6.52 2.63
C LYS A 25 0.88 -7.20 1.79
N ALA A 26 0.93 -6.99 0.47
CA ALA A 26 0.01 -7.61 -0.48
C ALA A 26 -0.05 -9.14 -0.36
N GLU A 27 1.12 -9.78 -0.23
CA GLU A 27 1.23 -11.25 -0.09
C GLU A 27 0.53 -11.82 1.16
N ARG A 28 0.25 -10.99 2.19
CA ARG A 28 -0.47 -11.45 3.39
C ARG A 28 -1.97 -11.49 3.20
N TYR A 29 -2.51 -10.82 2.17
CA TYR A 29 -3.96 -10.76 1.95
C TYR A 29 -4.57 -12.15 1.83
N GLU A 30 -3.93 -13.06 1.08
CA GLU A 30 -4.49 -14.39 0.87
C GLU A 30 -4.54 -15.26 2.13
N LEU A 31 -3.70 -14.93 3.14
CA LEU A 31 -3.63 -15.63 4.43
C LEU A 31 -4.66 -15.12 5.44
N LEU A 32 -5.39 -14.04 5.13
CA LEU A 32 -6.42 -13.51 6.01
C LEU A 32 -7.62 -14.47 6.11
N SER A 33 -8.27 -14.48 7.26
CA SER A 33 -9.54 -15.18 7.45
C SER A 33 -10.62 -14.59 6.53
N ALA A 34 -11.68 -15.36 6.27
CA ALA A 34 -12.81 -14.87 5.46
C ALA A 34 -13.43 -13.59 6.03
N GLN A 35 -13.52 -13.49 7.36
CA GLN A 35 -14.01 -12.30 8.05
C GLN A 35 -13.09 -11.08 7.80
N SER A 36 -11.78 -11.25 7.93
CA SER A 36 -10.83 -10.16 7.68
C SER A 36 -10.80 -9.75 6.21
N LYS A 37 -10.91 -10.69 5.27
CA LYS A 37 -11.05 -10.37 3.83
C LYS A 37 -12.33 -9.56 3.58
N SER A 38 -13.44 -9.93 4.21
CA SER A 38 -14.71 -9.20 4.11
C SER A 38 -14.57 -7.74 4.58
N LEU A 39 -13.92 -7.50 5.73
CA LEU A 39 -13.65 -6.15 6.23
C LEU A 39 -12.77 -5.32 5.28
N VAL A 40 -11.73 -5.94 4.70
CA VAL A 40 -10.88 -5.27 3.71
C VAL A 40 -11.68 -4.87 2.48
N ARG A 41 -12.51 -5.76 1.93
CA ARG A 41 -13.37 -5.46 0.77
C ARG A 41 -14.37 -4.36 1.08
N GLU A 42 -14.94 -4.35 2.27
CA GLU A 42 -15.85 -3.28 2.72
C GLU A 42 -15.15 -1.92 2.70
N LYS A 43 -13.93 -1.84 3.26
CA LYS A 43 -13.11 -0.62 3.20
C LYS A 43 -12.78 -0.19 1.78
N VAL A 44 -12.32 -1.11 0.92
CA VAL A 44 -12.03 -0.81 -0.49
C VAL A 44 -13.28 -0.27 -1.19
N ARG A 45 -14.45 -0.87 -0.97
CA ARG A 45 -15.72 -0.40 -1.55
C ARG A 45 -16.12 0.97 -1.02
N LYS A 46 -15.95 1.21 0.28
CA LYS A 46 -16.21 2.50 0.91
C LYS A 46 -15.38 3.59 0.22
N TYR A 47 -14.06 3.39 0.15
CA TYR A 47 -13.17 4.38 -0.45
C TYR A 47 -13.40 4.57 -1.95
N TRP A 48 -13.79 3.51 -2.67
CA TRP A 48 -14.16 3.63 -4.09
C TRP A 48 -15.39 4.53 -4.27
N ARG A 49 -16.37 4.40 -3.37
CA ARG A 49 -17.60 5.22 -3.40
C ARG A 49 -17.35 6.66 -2.98
N GLU A 50 -16.55 6.85 -1.93
CA GLU A 50 -16.31 8.16 -1.30
C GLU A 50 -15.18 8.95 -1.99
N GLY A 51 -14.29 8.28 -2.71
CA GLY A 51 -13.13 8.91 -3.37
C GLY A 51 -12.05 9.38 -2.38
N ALA A 52 -12.12 8.96 -1.11
CA ALA A 52 -11.21 9.38 -0.05
C ALA A 52 -10.82 8.19 0.83
N LEU A 53 -9.60 8.24 1.36
CA LEU A 53 -9.09 7.32 2.38
C LEU A 53 -9.38 7.88 3.77
N GLU A 54 -9.45 7.00 4.78
CA GLU A 54 -9.54 7.43 6.18
C GLU A 54 -8.24 8.10 6.66
N ASP A 55 -8.35 8.89 7.72
CA ASP A 55 -7.20 9.54 8.36
C ASP A 55 -6.12 8.50 8.74
N GLY A 56 -4.88 8.80 8.39
CA GLY A 56 -3.73 7.92 8.62
C GLY A 56 -3.57 6.80 7.60
N GLU A 57 -4.59 6.47 6.79
CA GLU A 57 -4.43 5.44 5.74
C GLU A 57 -3.69 5.95 4.50
N ALA A 58 -3.70 7.27 4.28
CA ALA A 58 -2.87 7.93 3.29
C ALA A 58 -1.42 8.19 3.79
N ASP A 59 -1.12 7.90 5.06
CA ASP A 59 0.22 8.09 5.60
C ASP A 59 1.25 7.26 4.86
N SER A 60 2.47 7.79 4.81
CA SER A 60 3.60 7.08 4.24
C SER A 60 4.82 7.15 5.15
N LEU A 61 5.61 6.08 5.12
CA LEU A 61 6.93 6.07 5.74
C LEU A 61 7.96 6.54 4.72
N ILE A 62 8.60 7.68 4.99
CA ILE A 62 9.68 8.20 4.14
C ILE A 62 10.99 7.49 4.51
N VAL A 63 11.58 6.80 3.54
CA VAL A 63 12.86 6.09 3.69
C VAL A 63 13.86 6.63 2.67
N ALA A 64 15.05 7.01 3.13
CA ALA A 64 16.13 7.48 2.27
C ALA A 64 17.06 6.33 1.86
N LEU A 65 16.93 5.85 0.63
CA LEU A 65 17.79 4.79 0.09
C LEU A 65 19.10 5.38 -0.47
N PRO A 66 20.24 4.71 -0.30
CA PRO A 66 21.49 5.13 -0.93
C PRO A 66 21.42 4.96 -2.45
N LYS A 67 21.99 5.92 -3.19
CA LYS A 67 22.22 5.80 -4.64
C LYS A 67 23.52 5.00 -4.87
N PRO A 68 23.58 4.05 -5.82
CA PRO A 68 24.81 3.36 -6.16
C PRO A 68 25.91 4.34 -6.59
N GLY A 69 27.14 4.14 -6.11
CA GLY A 69 28.30 4.95 -6.49
C GLY A 69 28.31 6.40 -5.99
N LYS A 70 27.44 6.77 -5.04
CA LYS A 70 27.41 8.11 -4.43
C LYS A 70 27.73 8.05 -2.94
N ASP A 71 28.22 9.17 -2.41
CA ASP A 71 28.48 9.32 -0.97
C ASP A 71 27.19 9.17 -0.16
N ARG A 72 27.19 8.19 0.75
CA ARG A 72 26.04 7.79 1.57
C ARG A 72 25.79 8.73 2.75
N SER A 73 26.77 9.57 3.10
CA SER A 73 26.65 10.57 4.17
C SER A 73 25.97 11.86 3.69
N SER A 74 26.11 12.20 2.41
CA SER A 74 25.40 13.34 1.80
C SER A 74 23.91 13.08 1.53
N THR A 75 23.10 14.14 1.57
CA THR A 75 21.69 14.12 1.13
C THR A 75 21.57 13.86 -0.37
N ALA A 76 22.46 14.43 -1.19
CA ALA A 76 22.51 14.25 -2.64
C ALA A 76 22.72 12.79 -3.05
N GLY A 77 23.48 12.02 -2.27
CA GLY A 77 23.73 10.60 -2.47
C GLY A 77 22.59 9.68 -2.01
N ARG A 78 21.47 10.23 -1.54
CA ARG A 78 20.26 9.47 -1.18
C ARG A 78 19.08 9.80 -2.09
N ARG A 79 18.15 8.86 -2.19
CA ARG A 79 16.83 9.03 -2.83
C ARG A 79 15.75 8.79 -1.76
N PRO A 80 14.93 9.79 -1.43
CA PRO A 80 13.76 9.55 -0.60
C PRO A 80 12.75 8.72 -1.40
N ILE A 81 12.15 7.73 -0.76
CA ILE A 81 11.00 6.99 -1.27
C ILE A 81 9.89 7.01 -0.23
N ALA A 82 8.65 7.09 -0.67
CA ALA A 82 7.48 6.95 0.18
C ALA A 82 7.00 5.49 0.16
N LEU A 83 6.99 4.85 1.33
CA LEU A 83 6.37 3.55 1.50
C LEU A 83 4.91 3.76 1.91
N LEU A 84 4.01 3.59 0.95
CA LEU A 84 2.57 3.74 1.15
C LEU A 84 1.99 2.60 2.00
N ASN A 85 0.98 2.92 2.79
CA ASN A 85 0.12 1.94 3.46
C ASN A 85 -0.67 1.09 2.44
N PHE A 86 -1.21 -0.03 2.90
CA PHE A 86 -1.87 -1.04 2.09
C PHE A 86 -3.06 -0.49 1.30
N PHE A 87 -3.97 0.25 1.94
CA PHE A 87 -5.12 0.85 1.23
C PHE A 87 -4.68 1.93 0.24
N ALA A 88 -3.72 2.78 0.61
CA ALA A 88 -3.14 3.75 -0.33
C ALA A 88 -2.48 3.09 -1.56
N LYS A 89 -1.86 1.91 -1.40
CA LYS A 89 -1.32 1.13 -2.53
C LYS A 89 -2.41 0.63 -3.47
N ILE A 90 -3.55 0.17 -2.94
CA ILE A 90 -4.68 -0.29 -3.76
C ILE A 90 -5.15 0.87 -4.64
N PHE A 91 -5.38 2.03 -4.04
CA PHE A 91 -5.81 3.25 -4.75
C PHE A 91 -4.80 3.70 -5.81
N ALA A 92 -3.51 3.77 -5.45
CA ALA A 92 -2.45 4.17 -6.37
C ALA A 92 -2.16 3.15 -7.49
N SER A 93 -2.73 1.94 -7.41
CA SER A 93 -2.57 0.89 -8.42
C SER A 93 -3.80 0.68 -9.30
N ALA A 94 -4.97 1.14 -8.82
CA ALA A 94 -6.25 1.04 -9.52
C ALA A 94 -6.53 2.24 -10.44
N LEU A 95 -5.77 3.34 -10.26
CA LEU A 95 -5.67 4.52 -11.13
C LEU A 95 -4.30 4.52 -11.82
#